data_AF-A0A1Q7EI43-F1
#
_entry.id   AF-A0A1Q7EI43-F1
#
_cell.length_a   1.000
_cell.length_b   1.000
_cell.length_c   1.000
_cell.angle_alpha   90.00
_cell.angle_beta   90.00
_cell.angle_gamma   90.00
#
_symmetry.space_group_name_H-M   'P 1'
#
loop_
_entity.id
_entity.type
_entity.pdbx_description
1 polymer ?
#
loop_
_entity_poly.entity_id
_entity_poly.type
_entity_poly.pdbx_seq_one_letter_code
_entity_poly.pdbx_strand_id
1 'polypeptide(L)'
;MTSMANAVTAFLDARLTAHAGDRSAIVTPSATITYRDLVALVNRMGSSPFYWNRAEQSRRAFVGEWFRTGDVYARDAEGFYHHRGRQDDLFKVAGMWVAPGDVETALLAHPDVAEAGVVGAVDESGLTKPFAFVVPKTGAEAALAGALERLTEEKLAPHQRPRRIFIVPELPRTATGKLQRSLLRARVR
;
A
#
# COMPACT_ATOMS: atom_id res chain seq x y z
N MET A 1 23.52 -6.10 -15.64
CA MET A 1 22.96 -5.25 -14.55
C MET A 1 22.13 -4.14 -15.17
N THR A 2 20.86 -4.42 -15.44
CA THR A 2 19.95 -3.47 -16.10
C THR A 2 19.35 -2.57 -15.02
N SER A 3 19.82 -1.32 -14.97
CA SER A 3 19.23 -0.27 -14.15
C SER A 3 17.78 -0.06 -14.58
N MET A 4 16.83 -0.27 -13.66
CA MET A 4 15.45 0.18 -13.85
C MET A 4 15.46 1.71 -13.86
N ALA A 5 15.52 2.30 -15.05
CA ALA A 5 15.16 3.70 -15.21
C ALA A 5 13.73 3.88 -14.69
N ASN A 6 13.56 4.74 -13.69
CA ASN A 6 12.24 5.09 -13.19
C ASN A 6 11.38 5.53 -14.37
N ALA A 7 10.13 5.05 -14.45
CA ALA A 7 9.20 5.39 -15.54
C ALA A 7 8.99 6.91 -15.70
N VAL A 8 9.22 7.68 -14.63
CA VAL A 8 9.24 9.14 -14.64
C VAL A 8 10.41 9.68 -15.47
N THR A 9 11.61 9.12 -15.32
CA THR A 9 12.80 9.50 -16.10
C THR A 9 12.59 9.17 -17.58
N ALA A 10 12.06 7.99 -17.91
CA ALA A 10 11.82 7.58 -19.30
C ALA A 10 10.71 8.40 -20.00
N PHE A 11 9.65 8.79 -19.27
CA PHE A 11 8.57 9.63 -19.82
C PHE A 11 9.02 11.07 -20.07
N LEU A 12 9.98 11.57 -19.29
CA LEU A 12 10.55 12.91 -19.42
C LEU A 12 11.68 12.95 -20.48
N ASP A 13 12.50 11.90 -20.59
CA ASP A 13 13.65 11.84 -21.51
C ASP A 13 13.23 11.96 -22.98
N ALA A 14 12.15 11.28 -23.37
CA ALA A 14 11.63 11.32 -24.74
C ALA A 14 11.10 12.71 -25.16
N ARG A 15 10.78 13.57 -24.19
CA ARG A 15 10.35 14.96 -24.44
C ARG A 15 11.46 15.99 -24.23
N LEU A 16 12.53 15.67 -23.50
CA LEU A 16 13.63 16.61 -23.23
C LEU A 16 14.69 16.64 -24.36
N THR A 17 14.83 15.56 -25.13
CA THR A 17 15.88 15.40 -26.15
C THR A 17 15.72 16.27 -27.40
N ALA A 18 14.60 16.96 -27.59
CA ALA A 18 14.39 17.87 -28.73
C ALA A 18 13.87 19.25 -28.27
N HIS A 19 14.77 20.17 -27.90
CA HIS A 19 14.49 21.60 -27.64
C HIS A 19 13.26 21.95 -26.76
N ALA A 20 12.79 21.03 -25.91
CA ALA A 20 11.52 21.16 -25.20
C ALA A 20 11.65 21.33 -23.67
N GLY A 21 12.87 21.39 -23.15
CA GLY A 21 13.13 21.70 -21.73
C GLY A 21 12.69 23.10 -21.31
N ASP A 22 12.75 24.08 -22.20
CA ASP A 22 12.37 25.49 -21.91
C ASP A 22 10.89 25.77 -22.15
N ARG A 23 10.10 24.75 -22.51
CA ARG A 23 8.65 24.90 -22.60
C ARG A 23 8.09 25.11 -21.19
N SER A 24 7.18 26.07 -21.07
CA SER A 24 6.40 26.30 -19.87
C SER A 24 5.64 25.03 -19.49
N ALA A 25 5.92 24.50 -18.31
CA ALA A 25 5.21 23.36 -17.74
C ALA A 25 4.09 23.84 -16.81
N ILE A 26 4.37 24.85 -15.99
CA ILE A 26 3.39 25.48 -15.10
C ILE A 26 3.46 26.98 -15.30
N VAL A 27 2.31 27.61 -15.51
CA VAL A 27 2.17 29.07 -15.53
C VAL A 27 1.22 29.45 -14.40
N THR A 28 1.75 30.22 -13.47
CA THR A 28 1.00 30.89 -12.40
C THR A 28 1.01 32.40 -12.65
N PRO A 29 0.11 33.19 -12.05
CA PRO A 29 0.13 34.65 -12.21
C PRO A 29 1.47 35.30 -11.82
N SER A 30 2.25 34.66 -10.95
CA SER A 30 3.52 35.18 -10.42
C SER A 30 4.77 34.52 -11.01
N ALA A 31 4.64 33.41 -11.75
CA ALA A 31 5.80 32.66 -12.23
C ALA A 31 5.46 31.66 -13.34
N THR A 32 6.43 31.42 -14.22
CA THR A 32 6.44 30.32 -15.19
C THR A 32 7.56 29.36 -14.82
N ILE A 33 7.22 28.08 -14.62
CA ILE A 33 8.17 26.99 -14.35
C ILE A 33 8.29 26.15 -15.62
N THR A 34 9.50 25.92 -16.11
CA THR A 34 9.74 25.10 -17.30
C THR A 34 9.83 23.60 -16.98
N TYR A 35 9.78 22.75 -18.00
CA TYR A 35 10.02 21.31 -17.81
C TYR A 35 11.44 21.03 -17.29
N ARG A 36 12.44 21.83 -17.70
CA ARG A 36 13.81 21.76 -17.17
C ARG A 36 13.84 22.04 -15.67
N ASP A 37 13.13 23.07 -15.22
CA ASP A 37 13.07 23.44 -13.80
C ASP A 37 12.39 22.36 -12.96
N LEU A 38 11.31 21.74 -13.47
CA LEU A 38 10.65 20.62 -12.80
C LEU A 38 11.58 19.41 -12.64
N VAL A 39 12.33 19.06 -13.69
CA VAL A 39 13.27 17.94 -13.65
C VAL A 39 14.41 18.21 -12.67
N ALA A 40 14.94 19.45 -12.64
CA ALA A 40 15.97 19.86 -11.70
C ALA A 40 15.48 19.79 -10.24
N LEU A 41 14.21 20.16 -10.00
CA LEU A 41 13.60 20.13 -8.68
C LEU A 41 13.39 18.69 -8.17
N VAL A 42 12.91 17.79 -9.03
CA VAL A 42 12.75 16.35 -8.72
C VAL A 42 14.09 15.70 -8.40
N ASN A 43 15.14 16.02 -9.16
CA ASN A 43 16.47 15.45 -8.97
C ASN A 43 17.18 15.95 -7.71
N ARG A 44 16.87 17.16 -7.20
CA ARG A 44 17.45 17.70 -5.96
C ARG A 44 16.79 17.19 -4.69
N MET A 45 15.47 16.96 -4.72
CA MET A 45 14.67 16.68 -3.51
C MET A 45 14.42 15.18 -3.26
N GLY A 46 14.85 14.30 -4.16
CA GLY A 46 14.57 12.85 -4.08
C GLY A 46 13.08 12.49 -4.16
N SER A 47 12.19 13.47 -4.34
CA SER A 47 10.74 13.33 -4.42
C SER A 47 10.13 14.38 -5.35
N SER A 48 8.95 14.09 -5.88
CA SER A 48 8.18 15.05 -6.67
C SER A 48 7.77 16.24 -5.78
N PRO A 49 7.79 17.48 -6.25
CA PRO A 49 7.36 18.64 -5.46
C PRO A 49 5.84 18.70 -5.21
N PHE A 50 5.03 18.03 -6.03
CA PHE A 50 3.57 17.96 -5.94
C PHE A 50 3.00 16.86 -6.85
N TYR A 51 1.69 16.60 -6.75
CA TYR A 51 0.94 15.81 -7.71
C TYR A 51 0.35 16.71 -8.81
N TRP A 52 0.61 16.35 -10.08
CA TRP A 52 0.12 17.12 -11.24
C TRP A 52 -1.41 17.22 -11.25
N ASN A 53 -1.92 18.45 -11.41
CA ASN A 53 -3.36 18.76 -11.46
C ASN A 53 -4.19 18.21 -10.27
N ARG A 54 -3.55 18.05 -9.10
CA ARG A 54 -4.18 17.55 -7.88
C ARG A 54 -3.83 18.44 -6.68
N ALA A 55 -4.19 19.73 -6.76
CA ALA A 55 -3.81 20.75 -5.77
C ALA A 55 -4.14 20.35 -4.32
N GLU A 56 -5.34 19.83 -4.07
CA GLU A 56 -5.75 19.36 -2.73
C GLU A 56 -4.92 18.17 -2.24
N GLN A 57 -4.60 17.22 -3.13
CA GLN A 57 -3.76 16.08 -2.77
C GLN A 57 -2.33 16.54 -2.46
N SER A 58 -1.80 17.47 -3.26
CA SER A 58 -0.48 18.06 -3.05
C SER A 58 -0.39 18.79 -1.71
N ARG A 59 -1.37 19.62 -1.36
CA ARG A 59 -1.42 20.31 -0.06
C ARG A 59 -1.46 19.35 1.14
N ARG A 60 -2.10 18.19 0.99
CA ARG A 60 -2.18 17.17 2.05
C ARG A 60 -0.90 16.35 2.18
N ALA A 61 -0.22 16.10 1.06
CA ALA A 61 0.95 15.23 1.02
C ALA A 61 2.27 15.99 1.26
N PHE A 62 2.36 17.26 0.87
CA PHE A 62 3.56 18.08 1.01
C PHE A 62 3.33 19.18 2.04
N VAL A 63 4.05 19.11 3.16
CA VAL A 63 3.94 20.04 4.30
C VAL A 63 5.31 20.66 4.55
N GLY A 64 5.51 21.89 4.08
CA GLY A 64 6.84 22.50 4.06
C GLY A 64 7.79 21.71 3.17
N GLU A 65 8.94 21.30 3.72
CA GLU A 65 9.93 20.47 3.04
C GLU A 65 9.63 18.96 3.17
N TRP A 66 8.60 18.58 3.91
CA TRP A 66 8.30 17.18 4.24
C TRP A 66 7.25 16.60 3.29
N PHE A 67 7.50 15.37 2.83
CA PHE A 67 6.52 14.54 2.15
C PHE A 67 5.92 13.52 3.13
N ARG A 68 4.61 13.64 3.38
CA ARG A 68 3.85 12.67 4.16
C ARG A 68 3.61 11.43 3.31
N THR A 69 4.49 10.44 3.47
CA THR A 69 4.36 9.17 2.75
C THR A 69 2.99 8.55 3.03
N GLY A 70 2.56 8.54 4.30
CA GLY A 70 1.38 7.81 4.75
C GLY A 70 1.72 6.39 5.20
N ASP A 71 3.00 6.03 5.22
CA ASP A 71 3.48 4.79 5.83
C ASP A 71 3.53 4.96 7.35
N VAL A 72 3.19 3.91 8.08
CA VAL A 72 3.12 3.90 9.53
C VAL A 72 4.22 3.00 10.07
N TYR A 73 4.94 3.49 11.07
CA TYR A 73 6.03 2.78 11.72
C TYR A 73 5.81 2.74 13.22
N ALA A 74 6.22 1.63 13.84
CA ALA A 74 6.36 1.53 15.29
C ALA A 74 7.84 1.57 15.64
N ARG A 75 8.23 2.44 16.57
CA ARG A 75 9.60 2.50 17.08
C ARG A 75 9.72 1.59 18.31
N ASP A 76 10.72 0.72 18.33
CA ASP A 76 11.02 -0.12 19.50
C ASP A 76 11.91 0.61 20.53
N ALA A 77 12.24 -0.09 21.63
CA ALA A 77 13.04 0.48 22.72
C ALA A 77 14.50 0.76 22.30
N GLU A 78 14.99 -0.02 21.35
CA GLU A 78 16.33 0.06 20.77
C GLU A 78 16.42 1.16 19.69
N GLY A 79 15.28 1.68 19.26
CA GLY A 79 15.15 2.80 18.34
C GLY A 79 14.98 2.43 16.87
N PHE A 80 14.79 1.15 16.54
CA PHE A 80 14.47 0.69 15.19
C PHE A 80 13.01 0.95 14.85
N TYR A 81 12.76 1.23 13.57
CA TYR A 81 11.42 1.47 13.04
C TYR A 81 10.91 0.24 12.29
N HIS A 82 9.83 -0.34 12.80
CA HIS A 82 9.13 -1.47 12.20
C HIS A 82 7.98 -0.97 11.36
N HIS A 83 8.02 -1.24 10.05
CA HIS A 83 6.95 -0.86 9.13
C HIS A 83 5.66 -1.62 9.45
N ARG A 84 4.56 -0.90 9.67
CA ARG A 84 3.23 -1.43 10.01
C ARG A 84 2.24 -1.33 8.85
N GLY A 85 2.72 -0.98 7.66
CA GLY A 85 1.87 -0.75 6.50
C GLY A 85 1.48 0.71 6.35
N ARG A 86 0.35 0.93 5.70
CA ARG A 86 -0.11 2.25 5.31
C ARG A 86 -1.25 2.75 6.18
N GLN A 87 -1.30 4.05 6.41
CA GLN A 87 -2.37 4.70 7.18
C GLN A 87 -3.75 4.47 6.56
N ASP A 88 -3.85 4.41 5.23
CA ASP A 88 -5.10 4.15 4.49
C ASP A 88 -5.51 2.67 4.47
N ASP A 89 -4.61 1.76 4.85
CA ASP A 89 -4.89 0.32 4.97
C ASP A 89 -5.12 -0.14 6.42
N LEU A 90 -4.67 0.63 7.42
CA LEU A 90 -4.96 0.40 8.83
C LEU A 90 -6.46 0.53 9.12
N PHE A 91 -6.98 -0.37 9.95
CA PHE A 91 -8.37 -0.31 10.40
C PHE A 91 -8.47 -0.56 11.91
N LYS A 92 -9.61 -0.18 12.49
CA LYS A 92 -9.86 -0.38 13.93
C LYS A 92 -10.83 -1.51 14.16
N VAL A 93 -10.50 -2.38 15.11
CA VAL A 93 -11.37 -3.44 15.61
C VAL A 93 -11.50 -3.25 17.12
N ALA A 94 -12.73 -3.03 17.61
CA ALA A 94 -12.99 -2.77 19.03
C ALA A 94 -12.09 -1.66 19.63
N GLY A 95 -11.85 -0.59 18.87
CA GLY A 95 -11.02 0.55 19.29
C GLY A 95 -9.50 0.36 19.13
N MET A 96 -9.03 -0.86 18.84
CA MET A 96 -7.60 -1.18 18.65
C MET A 96 -7.23 -1.14 17.17
N TRP A 97 -6.04 -0.59 16.86
CA TRP A 97 -5.51 -0.57 15.50
C TRP A 97 -5.05 -1.96 15.06
N VAL A 98 -5.39 -2.33 13.84
CA VAL A 98 -4.96 -3.57 13.19
C VAL A 98 -4.25 -3.21 11.89
N ALA A 99 -2.99 -3.62 11.79
CA ALA A 99 -2.23 -3.62 10.55
C ALA A 99 -2.57 -4.90 9.76
N PRO A 100 -3.07 -4.80 8.51
CA PRO A 100 -3.26 -5.97 7.67
C PRO A 100 -1.99 -6.80 7.51
N GLY A 101 -0.84 -6.13 7.38
CA GLY A 101 0.45 -6.78 7.18
C GLY A 101 0.85 -7.69 8.35
N ASP A 102 0.48 -7.37 9.59
CA ASP A 102 0.78 -8.22 10.75
C ASP A 102 -0.01 -9.55 10.66
N VAL A 103 -1.28 -9.46 10.27
CA VAL A 103 -2.16 -10.63 10.08
C VAL A 103 -1.73 -11.45 8.86
N GLU A 104 -1.40 -10.78 7.75
CA GLU A 104 -0.87 -11.41 6.53
C GLU A 104 0.43 -12.16 6.83
N THR A 105 1.34 -11.58 7.62
CA THR A 105 2.60 -12.22 8.05
C THR A 105 2.33 -13.48 8.87
N ALA A 106 1.36 -13.44 9.79
CA ALA A 106 1.00 -14.60 10.58
C ALA A 106 0.43 -15.74 9.72
N LEU A 107 -0.41 -15.43 8.73
CA LEU A 107 -0.97 -16.40 7.79
C LEU A 107 0.09 -17.00 6.86
N LEU A 108 1.00 -16.17 6.34
CA LEU A 108 2.11 -16.58 5.47
C LEU A 108 3.12 -17.50 6.17
N ALA A 109 3.12 -17.55 7.51
CA ALA A 109 3.96 -18.49 8.25
C ALA A 109 3.49 -19.95 8.11
N HIS A 110 2.29 -20.21 7.58
CA HIS A 110 1.84 -21.56 7.28
C HIS A 110 2.49 -22.08 5.98
N PRO A 111 3.07 -23.29 5.96
CA PRO A 111 3.83 -23.79 4.81
C PRO A 111 3.01 -23.89 3.52
N ASP A 112 1.69 -24.11 3.64
CA ASP A 112 0.79 -24.28 2.51
C ASP A 112 0.14 -22.99 2.00
N VAL A 113 0.49 -21.82 2.57
CA VAL A 113 0.00 -20.52 2.08
C VAL A 113 0.97 -19.97 1.06
N ALA A 114 0.47 -19.63 -0.13
CA ALA A 114 1.23 -18.93 -1.17
C ALA A 114 1.12 -17.41 -1.00
N GLU A 115 -0.09 -16.91 -0.80
CA GLU A 115 -0.37 -15.48 -0.63
C GLU A 115 -1.48 -15.25 0.39
N ALA A 116 -1.42 -14.10 1.07
CA ALA A 116 -2.47 -13.65 1.97
C ALA A 116 -2.78 -12.16 1.73
N GLY A 117 -4.06 -11.82 1.74
CA GLY A 117 -4.55 -10.44 1.71
C GLY A 117 -5.58 -10.24 2.80
N VAL A 118 -5.36 -9.24 3.66
CA VAL A 118 -6.26 -8.95 4.79
C VAL A 118 -6.89 -7.58 4.63
N VAL A 119 -8.17 -7.49 4.96
CA VAL A 119 -8.92 -6.24 4.94
C VAL A 119 -9.83 -6.12 6.15
N GLY A 120 -10.01 -4.88 6.63
CA GLY A 120 -11.09 -4.53 7.53
C GLY A 120 -12.38 -4.29 6.75
N ALA A 121 -13.47 -4.95 7.16
CA ALA A 121 -14.81 -4.71 6.62
C ALA A 121 -15.85 -4.79 7.75
N VAL A 122 -17.00 -4.16 7.54
CA VAL A 122 -18.12 -4.20 8.47
C VAL A 122 -18.86 -5.53 8.29
N ASP A 123 -19.06 -6.27 9.38
CA ASP A 123 -19.83 -7.51 9.39
C ASP A 123 -21.33 -7.25 9.61
N GLU A 124 -22.14 -8.31 9.66
CA GLU A 124 -23.59 -8.26 9.88
C GLU A 124 -23.98 -7.55 11.20
N SER A 125 -23.06 -7.47 12.18
CA SER A 125 -23.29 -6.78 13.45
C SER A 125 -23.02 -5.27 13.39
N GLY A 126 -22.61 -4.74 12.22
CA GLY A 126 -22.26 -3.33 12.06
C GLY A 126 -20.86 -2.98 12.60
N LEU A 127 -20.06 -3.98 13.00
CA LEU A 127 -18.72 -3.78 13.54
C LEU A 127 -17.64 -4.10 12.51
N THR A 128 -16.59 -3.29 12.47
CA THR A 128 -15.41 -3.62 11.65
C THR A 128 -14.69 -4.84 12.22
N LYS A 129 -14.47 -5.84 11.37
CA LYS A 129 -13.71 -7.06 11.66
C LYS A 129 -12.64 -7.31 10.60
N PRO A 130 -11.57 -8.05 10.91
CA PRO A 130 -10.62 -8.50 9.90
C PRO A 130 -11.22 -9.63 9.06
N PHE A 131 -10.99 -9.62 7.76
CA PHE A 131 -11.31 -10.70 6.83
C PHE A 131 -10.06 -11.03 6.02
N ALA A 132 -9.75 -12.32 5.90
CA ALA A 132 -8.55 -12.80 5.22
C ALA A 132 -8.92 -13.52 3.92
N PHE A 133 -8.15 -13.28 2.88
CA PHE A 133 -8.20 -13.97 1.60
C PHE A 133 -6.86 -14.65 1.39
N VAL A 134 -6.89 -15.95 1.16
CA VAL A 134 -5.69 -16.80 1.14
C VAL A 134 -5.65 -17.58 -0.14
N VAL A 135 -4.49 -17.54 -0.80
CA VAL A 135 -4.17 -18.39 -1.94
C VAL A 135 -3.36 -19.58 -1.43
N PRO A 136 -3.87 -20.81 -1.56
CA PRO A 136 -3.14 -22.01 -1.18
C PRO A 136 -2.01 -22.29 -2.17
N LYS A 137 -0.98 -23.00 -1.72
CA LYS A 137 -0.08 -23.71 -2.64
C LYS A 137 -0.83 -24.88 -3.27
N THR A 138 -0.42 -25.26 -4.48
CA THR A 138 -1.06 -26.31 -5.28
C THR A 138 -1.28 -27.59 -4.46
N GLY A 139 -2.54 -28.06 -4.38
CA GLY A 139 -2.90 -29.32 -3.72
C GLY A 139 -3.23 -29.23 -2.23
N ALA A 140 -3.23 -28.04 -1.62
CA ALA A 140 -3.45 -27.86 -0.18
C ALA A 140 -4.83 -27.30 0.23
N GLU A 141 -5.82 -27.26 -0.68
CA GLU A 141 -7.06 -26.48 -0.49
C GLU A 141 -8.00 -27.00 0.61
N ALA A 142 -8.18 -28.32 0.72
CA ALA A 142 -9.29 -28.90 1.45
C ALA A 142 -9.19 -28.78 2.99
N ALA A 143 -7.98 -28.65 3.55
CA ALA A 143 -7.75 -28.61 5.00
C ALA A 143 -7.20 -27.25 5.49
N LEU A 144 -6.93 -26.32 4.58
CA LEU A 144 -6.17 -25.11 4.90
C LEU A 144 -6.93 -24.14 5.80
N ALA A 145 -8.22 -23.94 5.57
CA ALA A 145 -9.01 -22.96 6.32
C ALA A 145 -8.99 -23.23 7.84
N GLY A 146 -9.29 -24.46 8.26
CA GLY A 146 -9.28 -24.82 9.68
C GLY A 146 -7.88 -24.84 10.31
N ALA A 147 -6.84 -25.14 9.53
CA ALA A 147 -5.45 -25.03 9.99
C ALA A 147 -5.04 -23.58 10.24
N LEU A 148 -5.47 -22.67 9.36
CA LEU A 148 -5.21 -21.24 9.50
C LEU A 148 -5.99 -20.60 10.65
N GLU A 149 -7.22 -21.02 10.91
CA GLU A 149 -7.97 -20.56 12.08
C GLU A 149 -7.18 -20.83 13.37
N ARG A 150 -6.74 -22.08 13.58
CA ARG A 150 -5.89 -22.44 14.74
C ARG A 150 -4.60 -21.63 14.80
N LEU A 151 -3.90 -21.50 13.67
CA LEU A 151 -2.67 -20.71 13.60
C LEU A 151 -2.90 -19.25 14.01
N THR A 152 -4.01 -18.64 13.58
CA THR A 152 -4.33 -17.27 13.96
C THR A 152 -4.73 -17.14 15.42
N GLU A 153 -5.36 -18.15 16.01
CA GLU A 153 -5.66 -18.16 17.45
C GLU A 153 -4.39 -18.20 18.31
N GLU A 154 -3.40 -18.98 17.88
CA GLU A 154 -2.11 -19.12 18.56
C GLU A 154 -1.23 -17.87 18.42
N LYS A 155 -1.18 -17.27 17.22
CA LYS A 155 -0.23 -16.19 16.90
C LYS A 155 -0.76 -14.78 17.06
N LEU A 156 -2.08 -14.57 16.99
CA LEU A 156 -2.68 -13.24 16.94
C LEU A 156 -3.54 -12.94 18.16
N ALA A 157 -3.51 -11.67 18.58
CA ALA A 157 -4.40 -11.17 19.61
C ALA A 157 -5.87 -11.25 19.14
N PRO A 158 -6.85 -11.40 20.05
CA PRO A 158 -8.25 -11.61 19.68
C PRO A 158 -8.85 -10.62 18.67
N HIS A 159 -8.44 -9.36 18.71
CA HIS A 159 -8.95 -8.31 17.82
C HIS A 159 -8.31 -8.32 16.41
N GLN A 160 -7.20 -9.02 16.22
CA GLN A 160 -6.52 -9.19 14.93
C GLN A 160 -6.97 -10.47 14.20
N ARG A 161 -7.60 -11.40 14.91
CA ARG A 161 -8.04 -12.69 14.36
C ARG A 161 -9.07 -12.46 13.25
N PRO A 162 -8.87 -13.02 12.04
CA PRO A 162 -9.87 -12.95 10.99
C PRO A 162 -11.21 -13.52 11.43
N ARG A 163 -12.29 -12.78 11.19
CA ARG A 163 -13.65 -13.25 11.40
C ARG A 163 -14.00 -14.40 10.44
N ARG A 164 -13.43 -14.36 9.23
CA ARG A 164 -13.55 -15.39 8.21
C ARG A 164 -12.30 -15.41 7.34
N ILE A 165 -11.89 -16.61 6.95
CA ILE A 165 -10.79 -16.85 6.00
C ILE A 165 -11.41 -17.42 4.72
N PHE A 166 -11.21 -16.73 3.60
CA PHE A 166 -11.64 -17.15 2.28
C PHE A 166 -10.47 -17.78 1.53
N ILE A 167 -10.61 -19.04 1.12
CA ILE A 167 -9.67 -19.66 0.20
C ILE A 167 -10.07 -19.23 -1.21
N VAL A 168 -9.13 -18.57 -1.91
CA VAL A 168 -9.35 -18.02 -3.25
C VAL A 168 -8.25 -18.50 -4.19
N PRO A 169 -8.54 -18.67 -5.49
CA PRO A 169 -7.53 -19.09 -6.46
C PRO A 169 -6.46 -18.01 -6.69
N GLU A 170 -6.82 -16.73 -6.52
CA GLU A 170 -5.92 -15.60 -6.71
C GLU A 170 -6.39 -14.36 -5.93
N LEU A 171 -5.44 -13.45 -5.66
CA LEU A 171 -5.72 -12.12 -5.12
C LEU A 171 -5.79 -11.07 -6.24
N PRO A 172 -6.74 -10.12 -6.16
CA PRO A 172 -6.85 -9.07 -7.17
C PRO A 172 -5.64 -8.13 -7.09
N ARG A 173 -4.94 -7.93 -8.20
CA ARG A 173 -3.73 -7.10 -8.27
C ARG A 173 -3.82 -6.05 -9.38
N THR A 174 -3.11 -4.94 -9.20
CA THR A 174 -2.88 -3.96 -10.27
C THR A 174 -1.95 -4.54 -11.34
N ALA A 175 -1.85 -3.89 -12.50
CA ALA A 175 -0.87 -4.22 -13.53
C ALA A 175 0.60 -4.17 -13.01
N THR A 176 0.84 -3.44 -11.93
CA THR A 176 2.15 -3.36 -11.24
C THR A 176 2.32 -4.42 -10.14
N GLY A 177 1.38 -5.36 -10.01
CA GLY A 177 1.42 -6.44 -9.03
C GLY A 177 0.96 -6.06 -7.62
N LYS A 178 0.49 -4.83 -7.38
CA LYS A 178 0.03 -4.40 -6.03
C LYS A 178 -1.34 -4.95 -5.72
N LEU A 179 -1.52 -5.46 -4.50
CA LEU A 179 -2.81 -5.96 -4.02
C LEU A 179 -3.90 -4.87 -4.04
N GLN A 180 -5.06 -5.17 -4.63
CA GLN A 180 -6.21 -4.27 -4.68
C GLN A 180 -7.18 -4.56 -3.53
N ARG A 181 -6.85 -4.07 -2.34
CA ARG A 181 -7.64 -4.26 -1.11
C ARG A 181 -9.08 -3.73 -1.20
N SER A 182 -9.34 -2.72 -2.03
CA SER A 182 -10.70 -2.23 -2.29
C SER A 182 -11.62 -3.29 -2.88
N LEU A 183 -11.11 -4.12 -3.80
CA LEU A 183 -11.86 -5.22 -4.40
C LEU A 183 -12.11 -6.36 -3.41
N LEU A 184 -11.13 -6.65 -2.54
CA LEU A 184 -11.32 -7.61 -1.45
C LEU A 184 -12.40 -7.15 -0.47
N ARG A 185 -12.40 -5.87 -0.07
CA ARG A 185 -13.45 -5.30 0.80
C ARG A 185 -14.84 -5.41 0.17
N ALA A 186 -14.95 -5.28 -1.15
CA ALA A 186 -16.23 -5.43 -1.85
C ALA A 186 -16.78 -6.86 -1.82
N ARG A 187 -15.92 -7.89 -1.71
CA ARG A 187 -16.33 -9.31 -1.63
C ARG A 187 -16.86 -9.74 -0.26
N VAL A 188 -16.66 -8.91 0.77
CA VAL A 188 -17.14 -9.18 2.13
C VAL A 188 -18.56 -8.64 2.37
N ARG A 189 -18.99 -7.69 1.54
CA ARG A 189 -20.31 -7.06 1.61
C ARG A 189 -21.42 -7.96 1.10
#